data_AF-A0A9N9X1K9-F1
#
_entry.id   AF-A0A9N9X1K9-F1
#
_cell.length_a   1.000
_cell.length_b   1.000
_cell.length_c   1.000
_cell.angle_alpha   90.00
_cell.angle_beta   90.00
_cell.angle_gamma   90.00
#
_symmetry.space_group_name_H-M   'P 1'
#
loop_
_entity.id
_entity.type
_entity.pdbx_description
1 polymer ?
#
loop_
_entity_poly.entity_id
_entity_poly.type
_entity_poly.pdbx_seq_one_letter_code
_entity_poly.pdbx_strand_id
1 'polypeptide(L)'
;MTDVLLTNILEQLTSLNSKVEKNQNTLEELKQEFSTTNVKLDQLEKENSALKENIKQLENRNRKNNLIIFGTPKNNSIQDNINFIKASLDINLELKDINNSYPLGKNEKESIPIKFEFVSQLKKIEILKNAYKLRQKNIKNIYITEDLSKEDQEIHRGLRLFLNKAKSAGKKAVMRHNKLIIGDKSYTHDYLLENPNINFEEGASVNEIISTQEEKLSLQLEENLKRKVNFEENSDDTTKKTRRNPQRKQSTAN
;
A
#
# COMPACT_ATOMS: atom_id res chain seq x y z
N MET A 1 51.76 -43.25 -36.32
CA MET A 1 51.43 -42.82 -34.95
C MET A 1 50.97 -41.36 -34.90
N THR A 2 51.64 -40.46 -35.61
CA THR A 2 51.29 -39.02 -35.70
C THR A 2 49.94 -38.74 -36.35
N ASP A 3 49.59 -39.43 -37.44
CA ASP A 3 48.29 -39.24 -38.12
C ASP A 3 47.09 -39.64 -37.26
N VAL A 4 47.20 -40.74 -36.50
CA VAL A 4 46.14 -41.20 -35.58
C VAL A 4 45.91 -40.20 -34.45
N LEU A 5 46.97 -39.52 -34.02
CA LEU A 5 46.90 -38.49 -33.00
C LEU A 5 46.25 -37.22 -33.55
N LEU A 6 46.56 -36.87 -34.80
CA LEU A 6 45.99 -35.72 -35.49
C LEU A 6 44.49 -35.88 -35.77
N THR A 7 44.05 -37.07 -36.20
CA THR A 7 42.62 -37.36 -36.40
C THR A 7 41.82 -37.33 -35.12
N ASN A 8 42.34 -37.88 -34.02
CA ASN A 8 41.68 -37.84 -32.71
C ASN A 8 41.55 -36.40 -32.18
N ILE A 9 42.58 -35.56 -32.37
CA ILE A 9 42.51 -34.13 -32.03
C ILE A 9 41.43 -33.41 -32.87
N LEU A 10 41.35 -33.71 -34.16
CA LEU A 10 40.33 -33.16 -35.06
C LEU A 10 38.91 -33.55 -34.63
N GLU A 11 38.68 -34.82 -34.29
CA GLU A 11 37.39 -35.30 -33.77
C GLU A 11 37.01 -34.63 -32.43
N GLN A 12 37.97 -34.42 -31.54
CA GLN A 12 37.73 -33.70 -30.29
C GLN A 12 37.39 -32.23 -30.54
N LEU A 13 38.06 -31.56 -31.48
CA LEU A 13 37.78 -30.18 -31.85
C LEU A 13 36.39 -30.02 -32.47
N THR A 14 36.00 -30.91 -33.38
CA THR A 14 34.65 -30.88 -33.97
C THR A 14 33.57 -31.14 -32.92
N SER A 15 33.79 -32.11 -32.02
CA SER A 15 32.91 -32.36 -30.88
C SER A 15 32.78 -31.14 -29.97
N LEU A 16 33.90 -30.47 -29.64
CA LEU A 16 33.90 -29.29 -28.79
C LEU A 16 33.14 -28.13 -29.45
N ASN A 17 33.38 -27.87 -30.73
CA ASN A 17 32.68 -26.81 -31.49
C ASN A 17 31.17 -27.04 -31.51
N SER A 18 30.74 -28.29 -31.72
CA SER A 18 29.31 -28.64 -31.69
C SER A 18 28.67 -28.39 -30.31
N LYS A 19 29.42 -28.59 -29.21
CA LYS A 19 28.94 -28.29 -27.85
C LYS A 19 28.87 -26.79 -27.61
N VAL A 20 29.85 -26.03 -28.11
CA VAL A 20 29.87 -24.56 -28.00
C VAL A 20 28.69 -23.95 -28.75
N GLU A 21 28.40 -24.39 -29.98
CA GLU A 21 27.23 -23.94 -30.74
C GLU A 21 25.92 -24.26 -30.01
N LYS A 22 25.77 -25.49 -29.48
CA LYS A 22 24.59 -25.86 -28.70
C LYS A 22 24.42 -24.95 -27.48
N ASN A 23 25.49 -24.68 -26.75
CA ASN A 23 25.45 -23.81 -25.58
C ASN A 23 25.09 -22.36 -25.96
N GLN A 24 25.61 -21.85 -27.08
CA GLN A 24 25.26 -20.52 -27.59
C GLN A 24 23.77 -20.42 -27.90
N ASN A 25 23.21 -21.41 -28.60
CA ASN A 25 21.78 -21.45 -28.91
C ASN A 25 20.93 -21.49 -27.64
N THR A 26 21.27 -22.35 -26.67
CA THR A 26 20.55 -22.40 -25.39
C THR A 26 20.66 -21.09 -24.60
N LEU A 27 21.77 -20.37 -24.70
CA LEU A 27 21.95 -19.08 -24.04
C LEU A 27 21.06 -18.01 -24.67
N GLU A 28 20.94 -18.01 -26.00
CA GLU A 28 20.04 -17.11 -26.71
C GLU A 28 18.57 -17.38 -26.39
N GLU A 29 18.16 -18.65 -26.38
CA GLU A 29 16.82 -19.07 -25.95
C GLU A 29 16.51 -18.61 -24.53
N LEU A 30 17.42 -18.85 -23.58
CA LEU A 30 17.26 -18.40 -22.18
C LEU A 30 17.18 -16.88 -22.07
N LYS A 31 17.97 -16.12 -22.83
CA LYS A 31 17.88 -14.65 -22.85
C LYS A 31 16.50 -14.18 -23.35
N GLN A 32 15.98 -14.83 -24.37
CA GLN A 32 14.65 -14.51 -24.92
C GLN A 32 13.53 -14.84 -23.93
N GLU A 33 13.60 -16.01 -23.28
CA GLU A 33 12.66 -16.40 -22.23
C GLU A 33 12.71 -15.45 -21.03
N PHE A 34 13.91 -15.04 -20.61
CA PHE A 34 14.11 -14.10 -19.52
C PHE A 34 13.50 -12.73 -19.84
N SER A 35 13.75 -12.21 -21.04
CA SER A 35 13.13 -10.95 -21.51
C SER A 35 11.60 -11.04 -21.52
N THR A 36 11.06 -12.15 -22.04
CA THR A 36 9.61 -12.39 -22.08
C THR A 36 9.02 -12.46 -20.67
N THR A 37 9.74 -13.10 -19.75
CA THR A 37 9.33 -13.24 -18.34
C THR A 37 9.30 -11.89 -17.64
N ASN A 38 10.31 -11.03 -17.84
CA ASN A 38 10.32 -9.69 -17.25
C ASN A 38 9.17 -8.82 -17.75
N VAL A 39 8.86 -8.87 -19.05
CA VAL A 39 7.71 -8.15 -19.62
C VAL A 39 6.40 -8.61 -18.98
N LYS A 40 6.23 -9.92 -18.80
CA LYS A 40 5.03 -10.47 -18.12
C LYS A 40 4.97 -10.05 -16.65
N LEU A 41 6.11 -10.02 -15.96
CA LEU A 41 6.18 -9.60 -14.57
C LEU A 41 5.75 -8.13 -14.42
N ASP A 42 6.30 -7.23 -15.24
CA ASP A 42 5.92 -5.82 -15.27
C ASP A 42 4.41 -5.63 -15.55
N GLN A 43 3.84 -6.44 -16.45
CA GLN A 43 2.41 -6.41 -16.75
C GLN A 43 1.57 -6.85 -15.55
N LEU A 44 1.95 -7.96 -14.91
CA LEU A 44 1.26 -8.48 -13.73
C LEU A 44 1.33 -7.52 -12.54
N GLU A 45 2.46 -6.84 -12.33
CA GLU A 45 2.59 -5.84 -11.28
C GLU A 45 1.67 -4.64 -11.50
N LYS A 46 1.59 -4.15 -12.76
CA LYS A 46 0.67 -3.07 -13.14
C LYS A 46 -0.79 -3.47 -12.95
N GLU A 47 -1.17 -4.67 -13.41
CA GLU A 47 -2.53 -5.18 -13.25
C GLU A 47 -2.90 -5.36 -11.78
N ASN A 48 -2.01 -5.94 -10.97
CA ASN A 48 -2.23 -6.13 -9.55
C ASN A 48 -2.38 -4.79 -8.81
N SER A 49 -1.57 -3.79 -9.15
CA SER A 49 -1.72 -2.42 -8.63
C SER A 49 -3.08 -1.82 -8.99
N ALA A 50 -3.51 -1.92 -10.25
CA ALA A 50 -4.80 -1.42 -10.70
C ALA A 50 -5.98 -2.14 -10.02
N LEU A 51 -5.89 -3.46 -9.84
CA LEU A 51 -6.91 -4.26 -9.16
C LEU A 51 -7.04 -3.86 -7.68
N LYS A 52 -5.92 -3.65 -6.98
CA LYS A 52 -5.93 -3.17 -5.58
C LYS A 52 -6.63 -1.83 -5.45
N GLU A 53 -6.32 -0.89 -6.33
CA GLU A 53 -6.97 0.44 -6.33
C GLU A 53 -8.47 0.33 -6.64
N ASN A 54 -8.86 -0.52 -7.60
CA ASN A 54 -10.28 -0.76 -7.90
C ASN A 54 -11.03 -1.36 -6.71
N ILE A 55 -10.44 -2.35 -6.02
CA ILE A 55 -11.02 -2.96 -4.82
C ILE A 55 -11.22 -1.88 -3.74
N LYS A 56 -10.20 -1.06 -3.49
CA LYS A 56 -10.27 0.05 -2.52
C LYS A 56 -11.41 1.03 -2.85
N GLN A 57 -11.52 1.44 -4.12
CA GLN A 57 -12.60 2.33 -4.55
C GLN A 57 -13.98 1.72 -4.39
N LEU A 58 -14.14 0.42 -4.71
CA LEU A 58 -15.39 -0.29 -4.54
C LEU A 58 -15.78 -0.44 -3.07
N GLU A 59 -14.84 -0.79 -2.19
CA GLU A 59 -15.08 -0.84 -0.75
C GLU A 59 -15.52 0.53 -0.21
N ASN A 60 -14.84 1.59 -0.60
CA ASN A 60 -15.15 2.94 -0.15
C ASN A 60 -16.51 3.42 -0.67
N ARG A 61 -16.89 3.07 -1.91
CA ARG A 61 -18.24 3.35 -2.43
C ARG A 61 -19.31 2.58 -1.66
N ASN A 62 -19.08 1.31 -1.37
CA ASN A 62 -20.03 0.47 -0.63
C ASN A 62 -20.21 0.92 0.84
N ARG A 63 -19.14 1.44 1.45
CA ARG A 63 -19.17 1.94 2.83
C ARG A 63 -19.53 3.41 2.97
N LYS A 64 -19.64 4.13 1.84
CA LYS A 64 -19.83 5.59 1.79
C LYS A 64 -20.99 6.06 2.65
N ASN A 65 -22.10 5.32 2.64
CA ASN A 65 -23.33 5.65 3.34
C ASN A 65 -23.49 4.92 4.68
N ASN A 66 -22.43 4.30 5.20
CA ASN A 66 -22.53 3.44 6.37
C ASN A 66 -22.00 4.16 7.63
N LEU A 67 -22.63 3.86 8.77
CA LEU A 67 -22.17 4.24 10.10
C LEU A 67 -22.15 3.03 11.03
N ILE A 68 -21.30 3.11 12.03
CA ILE A 68 -21.27 2.16 13.14
C ILE A 68 -21.59 2.93 14.40
N ILE A 69 -22.57 2.44 15.14
CA ILE A 69 -22.98 2.99 16.42
C ILE A 69 -22.64 1.98 17.50
N PHE A 70 -21.89 2.43 18.49
CA PHE A 70 -21.48 1.61 19.62
C PHE A 70 -22.23 2.07 20.87
N GLY A 71 -22.39 1.17 21.85
CA GLY A 71 -23.09 1.49 23.09
C GLY A 71 -24.61 1.41 23.00
N THR A 72 -25.15 0.94 21.87
CA THR A 72 -26.59 0.74 21.70
C THR A 72 -27.05 -0.43 22.57
N PRO A 73 -28.15 -0.28 23.33
CA PRO A 73 -28.74 -1.39 24.05
C PRO A 73 -29.13 -2.50 23.06
N LYS A 74 -29.06 -3.75 23.54
CA LYS A 74 -29.40 -4.93 22.74
C LYS A 74 -30.90 -4.92 22.39
N ASN A 75 -31.22 -4.37 21.22
CA ASN A 75 -32.56 -4.37 20.64
C ASN A 75 -32.58 -5.13 19.33
N ASN A 76 -33.64 -5.90 19.10
CA ASN A 76 -33.77 -6.76 17.93
C ASN A 76 -34.44 -6.06 16.74
N SER A 77 -35.16 -4.95 16.96
CA SER A 77 -35.88 -4.24 15.89
C SER A 77 -35.09 -3.04 15.37
N ILE A 78 -35.10 -2.87 14.05
CA ILE A 78 -34.59 -1.68 13.38
C ILE A 78 -35.31 -0.42 13.88
N GLN A 79 -36.62 -0.52 14.13
CA GLN A 79 -37.43 0.63 14.57
C GLN A 79 -36.98 1.15 15.94
N ASP A 80 -36.63 0.26 16.87
CA ASP A 80 -36.15 0.65 18.19
C ASP A 80 -34.82 1.38 18.10
N ASN A 81 -33.92 0.90 17.23
CA ASN A 81 -32.63 1.56 17.03
C ASN A 81 -32.79 2.94 16.35
N ILE A 82 -33.73 3.07 15.41
CA ILE A 82 -34.08 4.38 14.82
C ILE A 82 -34.59 5.33 15.90
N ASN A 83 -35.56 4.90 16.70
CA ASN A 83 -36.14 5.71 17.76
C ASN A 83 -35.09 6.16 18.78
N PHE A 84 -34.16 5.26 19.11
CA PHE A 84 -33.04 5.54 19.99
C PHE A 84 -32.12 6.63 19.43
N ILE A 85 -31.71 6.51 18.16
CA ILE A 85 -30.86 7.52 17.50
C ILE A 85 -31.59 8.85 17.40
N LYS A 86 -32.87 8.82 17.02
CA LYS A 86 -33.75 9.98 16.90
C LYS A 86 -33.80 10.76 18.21
N ALA A 87 -34.09 10.08 19.32
CA ALA A 87 -34.13 10.67 20.65
C ALA A 87 -32.75 11.19 21.12
N SER A 88 -31.68 10.45 20.80
CA SER A 88 -30.32 10.79 21.20
C SER A 88 -29.80 12.03 20.47
N LEU A 89 -30.03 12.14 19.17
CA LEU A 89 -29.44 13.18 18.32
C LEU A 89 -30.38 14.34 17.98
N ASP A 90 -31.68 14.22 18.26
CA ASP A 90 -32.67 15.24 17.92
C ASP A 90 -32.61 15.59 16.41
N ILE A 91 -32.81 14.55 15.59
CA ILE A 91 -32.80 14.60 14.12
C ILE A 91 -34.06 13.93 13.59
N ASN A 92 -34.46 14.19 12.34
CA ASN A 92 -35.50 13.37 11.71
C ASN A 92 -34.86 12.16 11.00
N LEU A 93 -35.21 10.97 11.47
CA LEU A 93 -34.80 9.69 10.90
C LEU A 93 -36.03 8.78 10.80
N GLU A 94 -36.26 8.26 9.61
CA GLU A 94 -37.38 7.37 9.29
C GLU A 94 -36.87 6.05 8.71
N LEU A 95 -37.71 5.01 8.72
CA LEU A 95 -37.36 3.69 8.19
C LEU A 95 -36.90 3.76 6.72
N LYS A 96 -37.52 4.63 5.92
CA LYS A 96 -37.19 4.86 4.50
C LYS A 96 -35.79 5.41 4.26
N ASP A 97 -35.16 6.00 5.28
CA ASP A 97 -33.80 6.53 5.19
C ASP A 97 -32.73 5.43 5.33
N ILE A 98 -33.14 4.24 5.78
CA ILE A 98 -32.27 3.12 6.10
C ILE A 98 -32.49 2.00 5.08
N ASN A 99 -31.40 1.58 4.47
CA ASN A 99 -31.37 0.42 3.60
C ASN A 99 -31.29 -0.88 4.42
N ASN A 100 -30.39 -0.90 5.42
CA ASN A 100 -30.20 -2.06 6.29
C ASN A 100 -29.64 -1.66 7.66
N SER A 101 -29.88 -2.49 8.68
CA SER A 101 -29.30 -2.32 10.01
C SER A 101 -29.12 -3.68 10.68
N TYR A 102 -27.90 -3.96 11.14
CA TYR A 102 -27.59 -5.24 11.79
C TYR A 102 -26.46 -5.11 12.83
N PRO A 103 -26.48 -5.94 13.88
CA PRO A 103 -25.40 -5.97 14.87
C PRO A 103 -24.10 -6.52 14.27
N LEU A 104 -22.98 -5.97 14.72
CA LEU A 104 -21.62 -6.41 14.39
C LEU A 104 -21.06 -7.25 15.54
N GLY A 105 -20.91 -8.56 15.30
CA GLY A 105 -20.31 -9.50 16.25
C GLY A 105 -21.31 -10.46 16.91
N LYS A 106 -20.87 -11.14 17.96
CA LYS A 106 -21.67 -12.17 18.65
C LYS A 106 -22.62 -11.57 19.69
N ASN A 107 -23.77 -12.23 19.87
CA ASN A 107 -24.90 -11.79 20.70
C ASN A 107 -24.69 -11.87 22.23
N GLU A 108 -23.48 -12.11 22.69
CA GLU A 108 -23.16 -12.38 24.10
C GLU A 108 -22.93 -11.10 24.92
N LYS A 109 -22.70 -9.96 24.28
CA LYS A 109 -22.46 -8.67 24.96
C LYS A 109 -23.76 -7.93 25.24
N GLU A 110 -23.79 -7.20 26.36
CA GLU A 110 -24.92 -6.32 26.76
C GLU A 110 -25.13 -5.15 25.77
N SER A 111 -24.05 -4.69 25.13
CA SER A 111 -24.06 -3.70 24.06
C SER A 111 -23.25 -4.23 22.88
N ILE A 112 -23.87 -4.26 21.71
CA ILE A 112 -23.27 -4.72 20.46
C ILE A 112 -23.23 -3.53 19.49
N PRO A 113 -22.11 -3.26 18.80
CA PRO A 113 -22.08 -2.22 17.79
C PRO A 113 -23.08 -2.55 16.68
N ILE A 114 -23.85 -1.57 16.23
CA ILE A 114 -24.83 -1.74 15.15
C ILE A 114 -24.31 -1.00 13.93
N LYS A 115 -24.26 -1.70 12.81
CA LYS A 115 -24.00 -1.09 11.51
C LYS A 115 -25.32 -0.63 10.91
N PHE A 116 -25.32 0.62 10.46
CA PHE A 116 -26.40 1.21 9.69
C PHE A 116 -25.93 1.47 8.27
N GLU A 117 -26.73 1.05 7.30
CA GLU A 117 -26.56 1.35 5.89
C GLU A 117 -27.67 2.31 5.48
N PHE A 118 -27.32 3.56 5.18
CA PHE A 118 -28.30 4.58 4.82
C PHE A 118 -28.51 4.62 3.31
N VAL A 119 -29.72 4.99 2.88
CA VAL A 119 -30.03 5.21 1.46
C VAL A 119 -29.23 6.40 0.91
N SER A 120 -29.03 7.44 1.72
CA SER A 120 -28.36 8.68 1.31
C SER A 120 -27.17 9.04 2.18
N GLN A 121 -26.08 9.46 1.54
CA GLN A 121 -24.91 10.02 2.21
C GLN A 121 -25.25 11.27 3.03
N LEU A 122 -26.24 12.06 2.58
CA LEU A 122 -26.65 13.28 3.28
C LEU A 122 -27.17 12.96 4.68
N LYS A 123 -27.91 11.86 4.83
CA LYS A 123 -28.42 11.41 6.13
C LYS A 123 -27.29 10.97 7.05
N LYS A 124 -26.31 10.23 6.53
CA LYS A 124 -25.07 9.91 7.26
C LYS A 124 -24.37 11.19 7.76
N ILE A 125 -24.19 12.18 6.88
CA ILE A 125 -23.53 13.45 7.22
C ILE A 125 -24.31 14.22 8.29
N GLU A 126 -25.64 14.26 8.19
CA GLU A 126 -26.53 14.87 9.19
C GLU A 126 -26.35 14.23 10.58
N ILE A 127 -26.31 12.90 10.64
CA ILE A 127 -26.08 12.14 11.88
C ILE A 127 -24.72 12.48 12.48
N LEU A 128 -23.65 12.43 11.67
CA LEU A 128 -22.29 12.74 12.13
C LEU A 128 -22.16 14.17 12.64
N LYS A 129 -22.79 15.14 11.95
CA LYS A 129 -22.82 16.55 12.38
C LYS A 129 -23.52 16.72 13.72
N ASN A 130 -24.50 15.90 14.06
CA ASN A 130 -25.23 15.97 15.33
C ASN A 130 -24.65 15.06 16.43
N ALA A 131 -23.67 14.20 16.11
CA ALA A 131 -23.10 13.24 17.07
C ALA A 131 -22.50 13.90 18.32
N TYR A 132 -22.08 15.17 18.26
CA TYR A 132 -21.60 15.91 19.43
C TYR A 132 -22.67 16.08 20.52
N LYS A 133 -23.97 16.04 20.16
CA LYS A 133 -25.10 16.15 21.10
C LYS A 133 -25.13 14.99 22.10
N LEU A 134 -24.60 13.82 21.74
CA LEU A 134 -24.47 12.67 22.66
C LEU A 134 -23.68 13.07 23.92
N ARG A 135 -22.57 13.80 23.73
CA ARG A 135 -21.76 14.31 24.82
C ARG A 135 -22.49 15.40 25.60
N GLN A 136 -23.21 16.29 24.93
CA GLN A 136 -23.96 17.36 25.59
C GLN A 136 -25.10 16.84 26.48
N LYS A 137 -25.79 15.78 26.03
CA LYS A 137 -26.84 15.11 26.79
C LYS A 137 -26.31 14.16 27.86
N ASN A 138 -24.99 14.13 28.09
CA ASN A 138 -24.32 13.23 29.05
C ASN A 138 -24.65 11.74 28.84
N ILE A 139 -24.94 11.33 27.60
CA ILE A 139 -25.20 9.93 27.27
C ILE A 139 -23.85 9.22 27.19
N LYS A 140 -23.49 8.53 28.27
CA LYS A 140 -22.22 7.81 28.38
C LYS A 140 -22.23 6.53 27.53
N ASN A 141 -21.03 6.10 27.13
CA ASN A 141 -20.77 4.84 26.43
C ASN A 141 -21.31 4.73 24.99
N ILE A 142 -21.89 5.79 24.43
CA ILE A 142 -22.34 5.81 23.04
C ILE A 142 -21.39 6.62 22.19
N TYR A 143 -20.99 6.05 21.06
CA TYR A 143 -20.20 6.74 20.06
C TYR A 143 -20.60 6.29 18.66
N ILE A 144 -20.57 7.25 17.75
CA ILE A 144 -20.92 7.06 16.34
C ILE A 144 -19.65 7.30 15.53
N THR A 145 -19.32 6.34 14.67
CA THR A 145 -18.20 6.46 13.75
C THR A 145 -18.61 6.08 12.34
N GLU A 146 -17.82 6.52 11.37
CA GLU A 146 -17.93 6.02 10.00
C GLU A 146 -17.53 4.54 9.93
N ASP A 147 -18.18 3.80 9.03
CA ASP A 147 -17.72 2.49 8.58
C ASP A 147 -16.62 2.71 7.54
N LEU A 148 -15.36 2.56 7.94
CA LEU A 148 -14.19 2.78 7.09
C LEU A 148 -13.61 1.44 6.63
N SER A 149 -12.95 1.43 5.47
CA SER A 149 -12.14 0.28 5.02
C SER A 149 -11.01 -0.01 6.02
N LYS A 150 -10.43 -1.22 6.01
CA LYS A 150 -9.34 -1.55 6.94
C LYS A 150 -8.13 -0.62 6.77
N GLU A 151 -7.78 -0.33 5.53
CA GLU A 151 -6.70 0.59 5.18
C GLU A 151 -6.97 2.00 5.74
N ASP A 152 -8.17 2.53 5.54
CA ASP A 152 -8.55 3.85 6.06
C ASP A 152 -8.59 3.88 7.60
N GLN A 153 -9.00 2.78 8.24
CA GLN A 153 -8.95 2.63 9.70
C GLN A 153 -7.51 2.69 10.24
N GLU A 154 -6.57 2.04 9.55
CA GLU A 154 -5.15 2.06 9.90
C GLU A 154 -4.56 3.46 9.74
N ILE A 155 -4.82 4.10 8.59
CA ILE A 155 -4.47 5.51 8.35
C ILE A 155 -5.02 6.40 9.45
N HIS A 156 -6.31 6.29 9.77
CA HIS A 156 -6.95 7.08 10.84
C HIS A 156 -6.34 6.80 12.21
N ARG A 157 -5.95 5.56 12.51
CA ARG A 157 -5.28 5.20 13.77
C ARG A 157 -3.93 5.91 13.88
N GLY A 158 -3.12 5.88 12.82
CA GLY A 158 -1.85 6.60 12.78
C GLY A 158 -2.05 8.11 12.91
N LEU A 159 -2.94 8.70 12.11
CA LEU A 159 -3.23 10.14 12.15
C LEU A 159 -3.74 10.62 13.51
N ARG A 160 -4.53 9.80 14.24
CA ARG A 160 -5.01 10.14 15.59
C ARG A 160 -3.88 10.36 16.58
N LEU A 161 -2.77 9.63 16.47
CA LEU A 161 -1.61 9.82 17.33
C LEU A 161 -1.04 11.22 17.17
N PHE A 162 -0.83 11.65 15.92
CA PHE A 162 -0.33 12.98 15.59
C PHE A 162 -1.35 14.09 15.88
N LEU A 163 -2.65 13.84 15.64
CA LEU A 163 -3.74 14.75 16.00
C LEU A 163 -3.71 15.08 17.50
N ASN A 164 -3.56 14.07 18.35
CA ASN A 164 -3.50 14.25 19.79
C ASN A 164 -2.25 15.02 20.20
N LYS A 165 -1.08 14.69 19.64
CA LYS A 165 0.16 15.47 19.86
C LYS A 165 -0.02 16.95 19.52
N ALA A 166 -0.57 17.25 18.35
CA ALA A 166 -0.80 18.63 17.90
C ALA A 166 -1.78 19.38 18.82
N LYS A 167 -2.87 18.72 19.25
CA LYS A 167 -3.84 19.30 20.20
C LYS A 167 -3.23 19.55 21.58
N SER A 168 -2.42 18.64 22.09
CA SER A 168 -1.72 18.80 23.37
C SER A 168 -0.71 19.95 23.32
N ALA A 169 -0.13 20.23 22.14
CA ALA A 169 0.71 21.40 21.88
C ALA A 169 -0.09 22.69 21.61
N GLY A 170 -1.42 22.69 21.85
CA GLY A 170 -2.27 23.87 21.68
C GLY A 170 -2.60 24.24 20.23
N LYS A 171 -2.23 23.43 19.25
CA LYS A 171 -2.48 23.71 17.83
C LYS A 171 -3.92 23.33 17.45
N LYS A 172 -4.53 24.10 16.54
CA LYS A 172 -5.83 23.78 15.95
C LYS A 172 -5.66 22.69 14.88
N ALA A 173 -5.98 21.45 15.25
CA ALA A 173 -5.81 20.29 14.39
C ALA A 173 -7.12 19.51 14.17
N VAL A 174 -7.38 19.10 12.92
CA VAL A 174 -8.56 18.32 12.50
C VAL A 174 -8.15 17.26 11.48
N MET A 175 -8.84 16.12 11.43
CA MET A 175 -8.65 15.14 10.35
C MET A 175 -9.74 15.30 9.29
N ARG A 176 -9.36 15.26 8.01
CA ARG A 176 -10.30 15.24 6.87
C ARG A 176 -9.71 14.43 5.73
N HIS A 177 -10.52 13.58 5.08
CA HIS A 177 -10.14 12.80 3.90
C HIS A 177 -8.78 12.09 4.03
N ASN A 178 -8.57 11.30 5.09
CA ASN A 178 -7.31 10.60 5.37
C ASN A 178 -6.07 11.52 5.49
N LYS A 179 -6.28 12.79 5.85
CA LYS A 179 -5.21 13.77 6.10
C LYS A 179 -5.41 14.43 7.46
N LEU A 180 -4.30 14.77 8.10
CA LEU A 180 -4.28 15.63 9.29
C LEU A 180 -4.07 17.07 8.85
N ILE A 181 -4.99 17.95 9.21
CA ILE A 181 -4.93 19.39 8.92
C ILE A 181 -4.58 20.13 10.19
N ILE A 182 -3.52 20.93 10.19
CA ILE A 182 -3.07 21.76 11.32
C ILE A 182 -2.90 23.19 10.80
N GLY A 183 -3.76 24.11 11.23
CA GLY A 183 -3.87 25.42 10.58
C GLY A 183 -4.23 25.25 9.10
N ASP A 184 -3.40 25.78 8.22
CA ASP A 184 -3.58 25.70 6.76
C ASP A 184 -2.80 24.57 6.08
N LYS A 185 -2.12 23.72 6.87
CA LYS A 185 -1.25 22.65 6.35
C LYS A 185 -1.94 21.30 6.43
N SER A 186 -1.74 20.45 5.42
CA SER A 186 -2.26 19.09 5.37
C SER A 186 -1.14 18.06 5.31
N TYR A 187 -1.23 17.03 6.15
CA TYR A 187 -0.25 15.96 6.27
C TYR A 187 -0.92 14.62 5.97
N THR A 188 -0.31 13.83 5.08
CA THR A 188 -0.71 12.44 4.84
C THR A 188 -0.13 11.53 5.91
N HIS A 189 -0.69 10.34 6.04
CA HIS A 189 -0.20 9.32 6.97
C HIS A 189 1.26 8.94 6.68
N ASP A 190 1.58 8.67 5.42
CA ASP A 190 2.93 8.21 5.01
C ASP A 190 3.99 9.27 5.30
N TYR A 191 3.69 10.55 5.03
CA TYR A 191 4.58 11.66 5.34
C TYR A 191 4.88 11.75 6.85
N LEU A 192 3.87 11.53 7.70
CA LEU A 192 4.05 11.56 9.16
C LEU A 192 4.79 10.34 9.70
N LEU A 193 4.71 9.18 9.02
CA LEU A 193 5.51 8.00 9.36
C LEU A 193 6.98 8.20 9.02
N GLU A 194 7.28 8.81 7.87
CA GLU A 194 8.66 9.17 7.49
C GLU A 194 9.25 10.25 8.42
N ASN A 195 8.40 11.08 9.03
CA ASN A 195 8.81 12.24 9.81
C ASN A 195 8.13 12.27 11.21
N PRO A 196 8.41 11.29 12.09
CA PRO A 196 7.67 11.11 13.35
C PRO A 196 7.90 12.24 14.39
N ASN A 197 8.97 13.01 14.22
CA ASN A 197 9.40 14.10 15.10
C ASN A 197 9.10 15.49 14.53
N ILE A 198 8.15 15.63 13.59
CA ILE A 198 7.75 16.94 13.08
C ILE A 198 7.36 17.85 14.25
N ASN A 199 8.13 18.93 14.40
CA ASN A 199 7.72 20.07 15.19
C ASN A 199 6.68 20.84 14.40
N PHE A 200 5.44 20.86 14.88
CA PHE A 200 4.34 21.61 14.28
C PHE A 200 4.47 23.14 14.48
N GLU A 201 5.70 23.65 14.59
CA GLU A 201 6.06 25.03 14.93
C GLU A 201 6.51 25.84 13.70
N GLU A 202 7.15 25.21 12.71
CA GLU A 202 7.52 25.78 11.41
C GLU A 202 7.36 24.62 10.40
N GLY A 203 6.76 24.70 9.23
CA GLY A 203 7.03 25.68 8.21
C GLY A 203 6.66 25.16 6.81
N ALA A 204 6.50 23.85 6.56
CA ALA A 204 6.39 23.39 5.16
C ALA A 204 5.05 23.71 4.45
N SER A 205 5.14 24.34 3.27
CA SER A 205 4.04 24.67 2.37
C SER A 205 3.62 23.47 1.51
N VAL A 206 2.37 23.42 1.06
CA VAL A 206 1.85 22.37 0.14
C VAL A 206 2.70 22.27 -1.14
N ASN A 207 3.30 23.38 -1.60
CA ASN A 207 4.17 23.39 -2.77
C ASN A 207 5.53 22.71 -2.53
N GLU A 208 6.04 22.72 -1.29
CA GLU A 208 7.31 22.05 -0.94
C GLU A 208 7.15 20.53 -0.87
N ILE A 209 5.95 20.04 -0.55
CA ILE A 209 5.66 18.58 -0.50
C ILE A 209 5.54 18.02 -1.93
N ILE A 210 4.91 18.76 -2.84
CA ILE A 210 4.82 18.37 -4.25
C ILE A 210 6.21 18.41 -4.89
N SER A 211 7.00 19.46 -4.64
CA SER A 211 8.36 19.55 -5.18
C SER A 211 9.29 18.46 -4.62
N THR A 212 9.19 18.12 -3.32
CA THR A 212 9.98 17.02 -2.75
C THR A 212 9.53 15.64 -3.21
N GLN A 213 8.24 15.44 -3.53
CA GLN A 213 7.77 14.19 -4.15
C GLN A 213 8.25 14.08 -5.60
N GLU A 214 8.23 15.17 -6.37
CA GLU A 214 8.78 15.20 -7.72
C GLU A 214 10.30 14.98 -7.71
N GLU A 215 11.05 15.64 -6.83
CA GLU A 215 12.50 15.42 -6.65
C GLU A 215 12.83 13.98 -6.25
N LYS A 216 12.08 13.38 -5.31
CA LYS A 216 12.26 11.96 -4.93
C LYS A 216 12.00 11.03 -6.13
N LEU A 217 10.96 11.30 -6.92
CA LEU A 217 10.62 10.51 -8.10
C LEU A 217 11.70 10.64 -9.18
N SER A 218 12.23 11.85 -9.39
CA SER A 218 13.33 12.13 -10.33
C SER A 218 14.61 11.44 -9.91
N LEU A 219 14.99 11.49 -8.63
CA LEU A 219 16.18 10.81 -8.10
C LEU A 219 16.06 9.29 -8.25
N GLN A 220 14.88 8.73 -8.01
CA GLN A 220 14.64 7.29 -8.16
C GLN A 220 14.68 6.86 -9.64
N LEU A 221 14.20 7.69 -10.56
CA LEU A 221 14.34 7.49 -12.00
C LEU A 221 15.80 7.55 -12.45
N GLU A 222 16.58 8.51 -11.97
CA GLU A 222 18.02 8.60 -12.27
C GLU A 222 18.80 7.40 -11.73
N GLU A 223 18.47 6.93 -10.52
CA GLU A 223 19.12 5.76 -9.93
C GLU A 223 18.81 4.49 -10.71
N ASN A 224 17.57 4.34 -11.17
CA ASN A 224 17.16 3.22 -12.03
C ASN A 224 17.83 3.26 -13.41
N LEU A 225 18.03 4.44 -13.99
CA LEU A 225 18.76 4.63 -15.24
C LEU A 225 20.25 4.30 -15.07
N LYS A 226 20.90 4.76 -14.00
CA LYS A 226 22.30 4.41 -13.67
C LYS A 226 22.49 2.91 -13.49
N ARG A 227 21.53 2.22 -12.86
CA ARG A 227 21.55 0.76 -12.72
C ARG A 227 21.41 0.04 -14.06
N LYS A 228 20.60 0.55 -14.99
CA LYS A 228 20.49 0.00 -16.36
C LYS A 228 21.78 0.19 -17.16
N VAL A 229 22.37 1.39 -17.14
CA VAL A 229 23.62 1.68 -17.87
C VAL A 229 24.79 0.83 -17.34
N ASN A 230 24.94 0.71 -16.02
CA ASN A 230 25.96 -0.14 -15.41
C ASN A 230 25.79 -1.63 -15.76
N PHE A 231 24.55 -2.08 -16.06
CA PHE A 231 24.30 -3.45 -16.48
C PHE A 231 24.71 -3.67 -17.95
N GLU A 232 24.51 -2.67 -18.81
CA GLU A 232 24.90 -2.71 -20.23
C GLU A 232 26.44 -2.59 -20.39
N GLU A 233 27.10 -1.68 -19.67
CA GLU A 233 28.57 -1.50 -19.76
C GLU A 233 29.36 -2.69 -19.21
N ASN A 234 28.84 -3.39 -18.18
CA ASN A 234 29.48 -4.62 -17.66
C ASN A 234 29.19 -5.87 -18.50
N SER A 235 28.26 -5.79 -19.47
CA SER A 235 27.97 -6.89 -20.37
C SER A 235 28.91 -6.96 -21.58
N ASP A 236 29.61 -5.87 -21.90
CA ASP A 236 30.57 -5.81 -23.00
C ASP A 236 32.03 -6.12 -22.59
N ASP A 237 32.42 -5.98 -21.32
CA ASP A 237 33.84 -6.11 -20.91
C ASP A 237 34.26 -7.53 -20.45
N THR A 238 33.33 -8.50 -20.41
CA THR A 238 33.70 -9.90 -20.08
C THR A 238 34.33 -10.67 -21.26
N THR A 239 34.55 -10.04 -22.41
CA THR A 239 35.33 -10.63 -23.51
C THR A 239 36.85 -10.43 -23.39
N LYS A 240 37.40 -9.73 -22.39
CA LYS A 240 38.86 -9.55 -22.26
C LYS A 240 39.38 -9.54 -20.81
N LYS A 241 39.57 -10.72 -20.20
CA LYS A 241 40.78 -11.06 -19.39
C LYS A 241 40.57 -12.35 -18.59
N THR A 242 41.25 -13.42 -19.01
CA THR A 242 41.94 -14.35 -18.10
C THR A 242 42.92 -15.22 -18.88
N ARG A 243 44.08 -14.63 -19.22
CA ARG A 243 45.33 -15.36 -19.46
C ARG A 243 46.27 -15.04 -18.30
N ARG A 244 46.40 -15.94 -17.33
CA ARG A 244 47.62 -16.07 -16.51
C ARG A 244 47.90 -17.56 -16.24
N ASN A 245 49.03 -17.99 -16.80
CA ASN A 245 49.75 -19.23 -16.50
C ASN A 245 49.96 -19.40 -14.99
N PRO A 246 50.12 -20.66 -14.53
CA PRO A 246 51.45 -21.01 -14.06
C PRO A 246 51.97 -22.34 -14.63
N GLN A 247 53.28 -22.35 -14.83
CA GLN A 247 54.11 -23.44 -15.31
C GLN A 247 54.08 -24.66 -14.39
N ARG A 248 54.25 -25.82 -15.04
CA ARG A 248 54.51 -27.13 -14.47
C ARG A 248 56.03 -27.37 -14.39
N LYS A 249 56.42 -28.31 -13.49
CA LYS A 249 57.64 -29.15 -13.40
C LYS A 249 58.58 -28.75 -12.24
N GLN A 250 59.03 -29.67 -11.37
CA GLN A 250 59.83 -30.89 -11.63
C GLN A 250 59.51 -32.01 -10.59
N SER A 251 59.34 -33.30 -10.98
CA SER A 251 60.27 -34.47 -10.84
C SER A 251 60.96 -34.60 -9.47
N THR A 252 60.83 -35.70 -8.72
CA THR A 252 61.68 -36.93 -8.76
C THR A 252 60.91 -38.13 -8.17
N ALA A 253 60.84 -39.31 -8.82
CA ALA A 253 61.77 -40.45 -8.71
C ALA A 253 62.00 -40.98 -7.28
N ASN A 254 61.24 -42.01 -6.88
CA ASN A 254 61.71 -43.36 -6.53
C ASN A 254 60.51 -44.29 -6.30
#